data_AF-A7TAR3-F1
#
_entry.id   AF-A7TAR3-F1
#
_cell.length_a   1.000
_cell.length_b   1.000
_cell.length_c   1.000
_cell.angle_alpha   90.00
_cell.angle_beta   90.00
_cell.angle_gamma   90.00
#
_symmetry.space_group_name_H-M   'P 1'
#
loop_
_entity.id
_entity.type
_entity.pdbx_description
1 polymer ?
#
loop_
_entity_poly.entity_id
_entity_poly.type
_entity_poly.pdbx_seq_one_letter_code
_entity_poly.pdbx_strand_id
1 'polypeptide(L)'
;MSSIFTKIINREIPSYKVAEDKNYYAFLDINPNAKGHTLVIPKKEVDKLFDLDAETYTGLLQFAYKVAKALEKTVSCNRIGMTVVGLEVPHAHVHLIP
;
A
#
# COMPACT_ATOMS: atom_id res chain seq x y z
N MET A 1 -3.97 13.51 14.44
CA MET A 1 -4.79 13.90 13.27
C MET A 1 -4.80 12.69 12.36
N SER A 2 -5.96 12.20 11.93
CA SER A 2 -6.01 10.98 11.10
C SER A 2 -5.38 11.22 9.73
N SER A 3 -4.53 10.30 9.29
CA SER A 3 -3.91 10.35 7.97
C SER A 3 -4.98 10.29 6.85
N ILE A 4 -4.63 10.77 5.66
CA ILE A 4 -5.51 10.63 4.48
C ILE A 4 -5.80 9.14 4.17
N PHE A 5 -4.88 8.23 4.48
CA PHE A 5 -5.08 6.80 4.30
C PHE A 5 -6.10 6.23 5.28
N THR A 6 -6.16 6.72 6.52
CA THR A 6 -7.23 6.35 7.47
C THR A 6 -8.60 6.73 6.93
N LYS A 7 -8.73 7.91 6.31
CA LYS A 7 -9.98 8.33 5.64
C LYS A 7 -10.35 7.43 4.45
N ILE A 8 -9.35 6.98 3.67
CA ILE A 8 -9.56 6.01 2.58
C ILE A 8 -10.03 4.65 3.13
N ILE A 9 -9.38 4.14 4.18
CA ILE A 9 -9.76 2.89 4.85
C ILE A 9 -11.20 2.95 5.35
N ASN A 10 -11.58 4.08 5.96
CA ASN A 10 -12.93 4.34 6.48
C ASN A 10 -13.98 4.66 5.41
N ARG A 11 -13.59 4.69 4.12
CA ARG A 11 -14.48 5.06 2.99
C ARG A 11 -15.01 6.49 3.04
N GLU A 12 -14.37 7.37 3.80
CA GLU A 12 -14.67 8.80 3.81
C GLU A 12 -14.18 9.48 2.51
N ILE A 13 -13.11 8.94 1.91
CA ILE A 13 -12.55 9.38 0.63
C ILE A 13 -12.52 8.18 -0.33
N PRO A 14 -12.94 8.32 -1.60
CA PRO A 14 -12.90 7.24 -2.56
C PRO A 14 -11.46 6.82 -2.90
N SER A 15 -11.30 5.57 -3.30
CA SER A 15 -10.04 5.03 -3.85
C SER A 15 -10.34 3.90 -4.84
N TYR A 16 -9.41 3.68 -5.78
CA TYR A 16 -9.45 2.50 -6.64
C TYR A 16 -8.83 1.32 -5.91
N LYS A 17 -9.68 0.56 -5.22
CA LYS A 17 -9.26 -0.63 -4.46
C LYS A 17 -8.68 -1.70 -5.39
N VAL A 18 -7.48 -2.17 -5.05
CA VAL A 18 -6.80 -3.29 -5.72
C VAL A 18 -7.00 -4.58 -4.93
N ALA A 19 -6.78 -4.53 -3.62
CA ALA A 19 -6.97 -5.66 -2.72
C ALA A 19 -7.26 -5.19 -1.29
N GLU A 20 -7.87 -6.04 -0.50
CA GLU A 20 -8.17 -5.75 0.90
C GLU A 20 -8.36 -7.05 1.66
N ASP A 21 -7.83 -7.09 2.89
CA ASP A 21 -8.15 -8.12 3.86
C ASP A 21 -8.53 -7.49 5.21
N LYS A 22 -8.52 -8.30 6.28
CA LYS A 22 -8.84 -7.84 7.63
C LYS A 22 -7.89 -6.75 8.13
N ASN A 23 -6.61 -6.82 7.78
CA ASN A 23 -5.53 -6.03 8.38
C ASN A 23 -4.87 -5.06 7.40
N TYR A 24 -4.98 -5.29 6.09
CA TYR A 24 -4.26 -4.54 5.06
C TYR A 24 -5.19 -4.07 3.95
N TYR A 25 -4.76 -3.02 3.26
CA TYR A 25 -5.48 -2.39 2.17
C TYR A 25 -4.51 -2.01 1.06
N ALA A 26 -4.88 -2.25 -0.20
CA ALA A 26 -4.11 -1.85 -1.36
C ALA A 26 -5.00 -1.09 -2.35
N PHE A 27 -4.50 0.02 -2.87
CA PHE A 27 -5.22 0.91 -3.77
C PHE A 27 -4.26 1.64 -4.71
N LEU A 28 -4.76 2.08 -5.86
CA LEU A 28 -3.94 2.82 -6.82
C LEU A 28 -3.51 4.16 -6.25
N ASP A 29 -2.25 4.51 -6.49
CA ASP A 29 -1.74 5.86 -6.24
C ASP A 29 -2.43 6.85 -7.19
N ILE A 30 -2.81 8.02 -6.68
CA ILE A 30 -3.40 9.10 -7.47
C ILE A 30 -2.35 9.88 -8.27
N ASN A 31 -1.08 9.83 -7.84
CA ASN A 31 0.08 10.40 -8.53
C ASN A 31 1.02 9.26 -8.97
N PRO A 32 0.63 8.42 -9.94
CA PRO A 32 1.38 7.21 -10.26
C PRO A 32 2.70 7.48 -10.98
N ASN A 33 3.79 6.82 -10.56
CA ASN A 33 5.07 6.82 -11.31
C ASN A 33 4.98 5.99 -12.59
N ALA A 34 4.11 4.98 -12.61
CA ALA A 34 3.83 4.12 -13.75
C ALA A 34 2.38 3.61 -13.66
N LYS A 35 1.83 3.15 -14.79
CA LYS A 35 0.49 2.56 -14.82
C LYS A 35 0.44 1.36 -13.85
N GLY A 36 -0.53 1.38 -12.93
CA GLY A 36 -0.66 0.33 -11.92
C GLY A 36 0.14 0.57 -10.63
N HIS A 37 0.79 1.73 -10.48
CA HIS A 37 1.39 2.14 -9.19
C HIS A 37 0.35 1.99 -8.07
N THR A 38 0.65 1.11 -7.13
CA THR A 38 -0.26 0.71 -6.05
C THR A 38 0.41 0.93 -4.71
N LEU A 39 -0.33 1.55 -3.80
CA LEU A 39 0.07 1.70 -2.40
C LEU A 39 -0.51 0.55 -1.59
N VAL A 40 0.30 -0.03 -0.71
CA VAL A 40 -0.09 -1.09 0.21
C VAL A 40 0.12 -0.61 1.64
N ILE A 41 -0.92 -0.64 2.45
CA ILE A 41 -0.94 -0.06 3.80
C ILE A 41 -1.50 -1.02 4.84
N PRO A 42 -1.06 -0.95 6.11
CA PRO A 42 -1.79 -1.53 7.23
C PRO A 42 -3.03 -0.68 7.53
N LYS A 43 -4.13 -1.33 7.92
CA LYS A 43 -5.31 -0.64 8.45
C LYS A 43 -5.05 -0.01 9.82
N LYS A 44 -4.09 -0.57 10.58
CA LYS A 44 -3.56 0.04 11.79
C LYS A 44 -2.74 1.27 11.40
N GLU A 45 -3.15 2.44 11.86
CA GLU A 45 -2.45 3.71 11.61
C GLU A 45 -1.16 3.77 12.46
N VAL A 46 -0.02 3.58 11.80
CA VAL A 46 1.32 3.78 12.35
C VAL A 46 2.11 4.52 11.29
N ASP A 47 2.75 5.62 11.66
CA ASP A 47 3.46 6.50 10.73
C ASP A 47 4.68 5.81 10.09
N LYS A 48 5.66 5.42 10.91
CA LYS A 48 6.93 4.92 10.42
C LYS A 48 6.90 3.41 10.27
N LEU A 49 7.48 2.90 9.18
CA LEU A 49 7.57 1.46 8.92
C LEU A 49 8.21 0.69 10.08
N PHE A 50 9.27 1.24 10.67
CA PHE A 50 10.03 0.58 11.74
C PHE A 50 9.43 0.78 13.14
N ASP A 51 8.32 1.51 13.26
CA ASP A 51 7.53 1.59 14.50
C ASP A 51 6.41 0.53 14.52
N LEU A 52 6.25 -0.24 13.43
CA LEU A 52 5.35 -1.39 13.38
C LEU A 52 5.86 -2.51 14.28
N ASP A 53 4.93 -3.22 14.94
CA ASP A 53 5.25 -4.50 15.56
C ASP A 53 5.62 -5.55 14.50
N ALA A 54 6.38 -6.57 14.92
CA ALA A 54 6.94 -7.57 14.01
C ALA A 54 5.88 -8.33 13.19
N GLU A 55 4.70 -8.57 13.78
CA GLU A 55 3.58 -9.23 13.10
C GLU A 55 3.03 -8.35 11.99
N THR A 56 2.76 -7.07 12.28
CA THR A 56 2.23 -6.11 11.31
C THR A 56 3.25 -5.81 10.20
N TYR A 57 4.53 -5.66 10.54
CA TYR A 57 5.60 -5.48 9.56
C TYR A 57 5.68 -6.65 8.57
N THR A 58 5.71 -7.87 9.10
CA THR A 58 5.81 -9.09 8.27
C THR A 58 4.56 -9.29 7.43
N GLY A 59 3.38 -9.11 8.02
CA GLY A 59 2.13 -9.27 7.30
C GLY A 59 1.92 -8.21 6.21
N LEU A 60 2.38 -6.98 6.42
CA LEU A 60 2.37 -5.92 5.39
C LEU A 60 3.17 -6.34 4.16
N LEU A 61 4.40 -6.83 4.36
CA LEU A 61 5.26 -7.29 3.26
C LEU A 61 4.71 -8.55 2.57
N GLN A 62 4.12 -9.48 3.33
CA GLN A 62 3.44 -10.65 2.75
C GLN A 62 2.22 -10.27 1.91
N PHE A 63 1.42 -9.30 2.37
CA PHE A 63 0.29 -8.79 1.62
C PHE A 63 0.76 -8.04 0.37
N ALA A 64 1.78 -7.20 0.48
CA ALA A 64 2.41 -6.52 -0.67
C ALA A 64 2.95 -7.52 -1.71
N TYR A 65 3.59 -8.61 -1.29
CA TYR A 65 4.04 -9.68 -2.19
C TYR A 65 2.89 -10.27 -3.01
N LYS A 66 1.74 -10.56 -2.38
CA LYS A 66 0.55 -11.08 -3.08
C LYS A 66 0.01 -10.08 -4.10
N VAL A 67 -0.07 -8.79 -3.71
CA VAL A 67 -0.52 -7.70 -4.60
C VAL A 67 0.43 -7.53 -5.78
N ALA A 68 1.75 -7.53 -5.55
CA ALA A 68 2.75 -7.44 -6.60
C ALA A 68 2.60 -8.58 -7.63
N LYS A 69 2.35 -9.82 -7.17
CA LYS A 69 2.13 -10.97 -8.07
C LYS A 69 0.84 -10.88 -8.87
N ALA A 70 -0.18 -10.17 -8.38
CA ALA A 70 -1.38 -9.88 -9.15
C ALA A 70 -1.15 -8.75 -10.17
N LEU A 71 -0.42 -7.70 -9.77
CA LEU A 71 -0.06 -6.57 -10.66
C LEU A 71 0.80 -7.04 -11.84
N GLU A 72 1.83 -7.85 -11.58
CA GLU A 72 2.74 -8.41 -12.60
C GLU A 72 1.99 -9.18 -13.71
N LYS A 73 0.84 -9.78 -13.38
CA LYS A 73 0.00 -10.54 -14.33
C LYS A 73 -0.99 -9.68 -15.11
N THR A 74 -1.33 -8.50 -14.58
CA THR A 74 -2.42 -7.65 -15.09
C THR A 74 -1.91 -6.40 -15.79
N VAL A 75 -0.73 -5.92 -15.42
CA VAL A 75 -0.05 -4.77 -16.01
C VAL A 75 1.16 -5.26 -16.79
N SER A 76 1.24 -4.89 -18.07
CA SER A 76 2.42 -5.19 -18.89
C SER A 76 3.63 -4.45 -18.33
N CYS A 77 4.57 -5.19 -17.76
CA CYS A 77 5.79 -4.69 -17.14
C CYS A 77 6.88 -5.77 -17.17
N ASN A 78 8.14 -5.36 -16.99
CA ASN A 78 9.26 -6.31 -16.89
C ASN A 78 9.41 -6.90 -15.47
N ARG A 79 9.00 -6.15 -14.45
CA ARG A 79 9.01 -6.53 -13.02
C ARG A 79 8.22 -5.51 -12.21
N ILE A 80 7.82 -5.86 -10.99
CA ILE A 80 7.32 -4.90 -10.00
C ILE A 80 8.48 -4.42 -9.11
N GLY A 81 8.73 -3.12 -9.10
CA GLY A 81 9.59 -2.45 -8.11
C GLY A 81 8.86 -2.24 -6.78
N MET A 82 9.58 -2.33 -5.67
CA MET A 82 9.06 -2.08 -4.33
C MET A 82 9.91 -1.01 -3.63
N THR A 83 9.27 0.03 -3.10
CA THR A 83 9.94 1.07 -2.31
C THR A 83 9.14 1.43 -1.07
N VAL A 84 9.84 1.87 -0.02
CA VAL A 84 9.24 2.51 1.16
C VAL A 84 10.02 3.79 1.42
N VAL A 85 9.31 4.93 1.42
CA VAL A 85 9.92 6.25 1.58
C VAL A 85 9.38 6.93 2.83
N GLY A 86 8.05 7.05 2.97
CA GLY A 86 7.40 7.52 4.20
C GLY A 86 7.49 9.02 4.50
N LEU A 87 7.86 9.85 3.51
CA LEU A 87 8.06 11.30 3.71
C LEU A 87 6.82 12.16 3.41
N GLU A 88 5.79 11.59 2.77
CA GLU A 88 4.65 12.35 2.25
C GLU A 88 3.41 12.21 3.13
N VAL A 89 3.01 10.97 3.43
CA VAL A 89 1.84 10.66 4.26
C VAL A 89 2.31 9.95 5.53
N PRO A 90 1.94 10.45 6.73
CA PRO A 90 2.40 9.90 8.00
C PRO A 90 1.64 8.62 8.39
N HIS A 91 1.75 7.60 7.55
CA HIS A 91 1.15 6.28 7.71
C HIS A 91 1.93 5.29 6.84
N ALA A 92 2.54 4.27 7.44
CA ALA A 92 3.41 3.31 6.77
C ALA A 92 2.77 2.75 5.50
N HIS A 93 3.48 2.85 4.39
CA HIS A 93 3.00 2.43 3.09
C HIS A 93 4.14 1.89 2.23
N VAL A 94 3.84 0.83 1.48
CA VAL A 94 4.73 0.23 0.49
C VAL A 94 4.24 0.64 -0.89
N HIS A 95 5.12 1.18 -1.71
CA HIS A 95 4.86 1.42 -3.12
C HIS A 95 5.18 0.16 -3.92
N LEU A 96 4.26 -0.24 -4.79
CA LEU A 96 4.46 -1.27 -5.80
C LEU A 96 4.32 -0.60 -7.17
N ILE A 97 5.42 -0.54 -7.91
CA ILE A 97 5.53 0.19 -9.17
C ILE A 97 5.84 -0.81 -10.28
N PRO A 98 4.90 -1.11 -11.19
CA PRO A 98 5.17 -1.90 -12.39
C PRO A 98 6.21 -1.25 -13.31
#